data_AF-A8ZPY4-F1
#
_entry.id   AF-A8ZPY4-F1
#
_cell.length_a   1.000
_cell.length_b   1.000
_cell.length_c   1.000
_cell.angle_alpha   90.00
_cell.angle_beta   90.00
_cell.angle_gamma   90.00
#
_symmetry.space_group_name_H-M   'P 1'
#
loop_
_entity.id
_entity.type
_entity.pdbx_description
1 polymer ?
#
loop_
_entity_poly.entity_id
_entity_poly.type
_entity_poly.pdbx_seq_one_letter_code
_entity_poly.pdbx_strand_id
1 'polypeptide(L)'
;MNVVENWNSANDFIFYGKNGDFASNQTAMQELSMLCLHLLQISLVYINTLMIQKVLSEPTWMNRMQEEDLRALTPLFYLHINPYGRFRLNMNERLVIENLAA
;
A
#
# COMPACT_ATOMS: atom_id res chain seq x y z
N MET A 1 -11.21 14.43 1.05
CA MET A 1 -9.94 14.18 0.34
C MET A 1 -10.27 13.35 -0.89
N ASN A 2 -9.79 13.73 -2.06
CA ASN A 2 -10.11 13.01 -3.29
C ASN A 2 -9.22 11.76 -3.43
N VAL A 3 -9.75 10.66 -4.00
CA VAL A 3 -9.02 9.39 -4.22
C VAL A 3 -7.73 9.63 -5.02
N VAL A 4 -7.80 10.57 -5.98
CA VAL A 4 -6.67 10.98 -6.84
C VAL A 4 -5.58 11.71 -6.05
N GLU A 5 -5.94 12.54 -5.07
CA GLU A 5 -4.98 13.27 -4.24
C GLU A 5 -4.24 12.31 -3.31
N ASN A 6 -4.96 11.35 -2.73
CA ASN A 6 -4.38 10.32 -1.86
C ASN A 6 -3.46 9.38 -2.66
N TRP A 7 -3.84 9.05 -3.91
CA TRP A 7 -3.01 8.30 -4.83
C TRP A 7 -1.73 9.04 -5.22
N ASN A 8 -1.83 10.33 -5.55
CA ASN A 8 -0.65 11.15 -5.87
C ASN A 8 0.30 11.25 -4.67
N SER A 9 -0.21 11.46 -3.47
CA SER A 9 0.64 11.51 -2.28
C SER A 9 1.28 10.14 -1.96
N ALA A 10 0.61 9.02 -2.28
CA ALA A 10 1.21 7.70 -2.18
C ALA A 10 2.35 7.50 -3.20
N ASN A 11 2.25 8.08 -4.40
CA ASN A 11 3.30 8.01 -5.42
C ASN A 11 4.56 8.75 -4.96
N ASP A 12 4.38 9.95 -4.44
CA ASP A 12 5.47 10.75 -3.86
C ASP A 12 6.13 10.03 -2.68
N PHE A 13 5.34 9.30 -1.88
CA PHE A 13 5.84 8.48 -0.78
C PHE A 13 6.65 7.27 -1.27
N ILE A 14 6.21 6.56 -2.31
CA ILE A 14 6.92 5.40 -2.85
C ILE A 14 8.23 5.81 -3.55
N PHE A 15 8.22 6.96 -4.24
CA PHE A 15 9.40 7.52 -4.92
C PHE A 15 10.32 8.34 -4.00
N TYR A 16 10.17 8.23 -2.69
CA TYR A 16 10.92 9.02 -1.72
C TYR A 16 12.45 8.79 -1.84
N GLY A 17 13.18 9.79 -2.34
CA GLY A 17 14.64 9.79 -2.44
C GLY A 17 15.14 10.51 -3.69
N LYS A 18 16.13 11.39 -3.52
CA LYS A 18 16.73 12.28 -4.53
C LYS A 18 17.40 11.58 -5.75
N ASN A 19 17.20 10.27 -5.91
CA ASN A 19 17.62 9.47 -7.08
C ASN A 19 16.46 9.20 -8.06
N GLY A 20 15.27 9.75 -7.80
CA GLY A 20 14.13 9.77 -8.74
C GLY A 20 14.24 10.82 -9.85
N ASP A 21 15.40 11.48 -9.99
CA ASP A 21 15.68 12.24 -11.21
C ASP A 21 15.77 11.25 -12.37
N PHE A 22 14.66 11.14 -13.11
CA PHE A 22 14.66 10.58 -14.45
C PHE A 22 15.75 11.31 -15.24
N ALA A 23 16.94 10.72 -15.32
CA ALA A 23 17.94 11.16 -16.28
C ALA A 23 17.24 11.06 -17.65
N SER A 24 16.85 12.21 -18.20
CA SER A 24 15.78 12.35 -19.20
C SER A 24 16.02 11.63 -20.53
N ASN A 25 17.16 10.97 -20.67
CA ASN A 25 17.68 10.44 -21.93
C ASN A 25 17.71 8.91 -21.99
N GLN A 26 17.10 8.19 -21.04
CA GLN A 26 17.05 6.71 -21.06
C GLN A 26 15.62 6.18 -20.89
N THR A 27 14.85 6.18 -21.98
CA THR A 27 13.44 5.73 -22.02
C THR A 27 13.23 4.35 -21.37
N ALA A 28 14.14 3.41 -21.58
CA ALA A 28 14.09 2.09 -20.96
C ALA A 28 14.14 2.13 -19.42
N MET A 29 14.92 3.04 -18.82
CA MET A 29 14.95 3.22 -17.36
C MET A 29 13.65 3.86 -16.85
N GLN A 30 13.03 4.73 -17.63
CA GLN A 30 11.74 5.34 -17.27
C GLN A 30 10.63 4.30 -17.26
N GLU A 31 10.58 3.45 -18.29
CA GLU A 31 9.63 2.35 -18.38
C GLU A 31 9.77 1.38 -17.21
N LEU A 32 10.99 0.92 -16.91
CA LEU A 32 11.25 0.05 -15.78
C LEU A 32 10.82 0.69 -14.45
N SER A 33 11.12 1.97 -14.26
CA SER A 33 10.74 2.69 -13.04
C SER A 33 9.22 2.81 -12.88
N MET A 34 8.49 3.07 -13.97
CA MET A 34 7.02 3.10 -13.98
C MET A 34 6.44 1.72 -13.66
N LEU A 35 6.99 0.65 -14.23
CA LEU A 35 6.57 -0.73 -13.94
C LEU A 35 6.82 -1.11 -12.48
N CYS A 36 7.99 -0.77 -11.93
CA CYS A 36 8.31 -0.98 -10.52
C CYS A 36 7.38 -0.19 -9.60
N LEU A 37 7.08 1.07 -9.92
CA LEU A 37 6.12 1.89 -9.17
C LEU A 37 4.73 1.24 -9.18
N HIS A 38 4.24 0.83 -10.35
CA HIS A 38 2.93 0.17 -10.47
C HIS A 38 2.88 -1.13 -9.66
N LEU A 39 3.94 -1.94 -9.69
CA LEU A 39 4.00 -3.15 -8.87
C LEU A 39 3.90 -2.82 -7.37
N LEU A 40 4.62 -1.80 -6.90
CA LEU A 40 4.60 -1.39 -5.49
C LEU A 40 3.23 -0.82 -5.08
N GLN A 41 2.61 -0.01 -5.93
CA GLN A 41 1.25 0.50 -5.71
C GLN A 41 0.24 -0.63 -5.57
N ILE A 42 0.24 -1.60 -6.50
CA ILE A 42 -0.68 -2.74 -6.46
C ILE A 42 -0.41 -3.60 -5.23
N SER A 43 0.86 -3.82 -4.89
CA SER A 43 1.26 -4.57 -3.69
C SER A 43 0.73 -3.90 -2.42
N LEU A 44 0.85 -2.57 -2.33
CA LEU A 44 0.33 -1.78 -1.21
C LEU A 44 -1.19 -1.93 -1.09
N VAL A 45 -1.93 -1.71 -2.19
CA VAL A 45 -3.39 -1.84 -2.22
C VAL A 45 -3.82 -3.24 -1.77
N TYR A 46 -3.12 -4.27 -2.23
CA TYR A 46 -3.42 -5.65 -1.90
C TYR A 46 -3.22 -5.93 -0.41
N ILE A 47 -2.07 -5.58 0.17
CA ILE A 47 -1.78 -5.78 1.59
C ILE A 47 -2.76 -4.99 2.47
N ASN A 48 -3.06 -3.74 2.12
CA ASN A 48 -4.03 -2.94 2.87
C ASN A 48 -5.43 -3.54 2.83
N THR A 49 -5.83 -4.10 1.69
CA THR A 49 -7.12 -4.80 1.57
C THR A 49 -7.17 -6.01 2.50
N LEU A 50 -6.12 -6.83 2.55
CA LEU A 50 -6.06 -7.97 3.46
C LEU A 50 -6.07 -7.54 4.94
N MET A 51 -5.38 -6.43 5.29
CA MET A 51 -5.42 -5.87 6.64
C MET A 51 -6.82 -5.41 7.05
N ILE A 52 -7.54 -4.72 6.16
CA ILE A 52 -8.94 -4.33 6.40
C ILE A 52 -9.80 -5.58 6.60
N GLN A 53 -9.71 -6.56 5.70
CA GLN A 53 -10.47 -7.81 5.80
C GLN A 53 -10.21 -8.53 7.12
N LYS A 54 -8.96 -8.58 7.58
CA LYS A 54 -8.59 -9.15 8.88
C LYS A 54 -9.30 -8.42 10.03
N VAL A 55 -9.22 -7.09 10.09
CA VAL A 55 -9.87 -6.31 11.16
C VAL A 55 -11.39 -6.49 11.13
N LEU A 56 -11.99 -6.46 9.93
CA LEU A 56 -13.44 -6.60 9.77
C LEU A 56 -13.94 -8.05 9.93
N SER A 57 -13.05 -9.04 9.94
CA SER A 57 -13.43 -10.42 10.27
C SER A 57 -13.86 -10.58 11.73
N GLU A 58 -13.41 -9.68 12.62
CA GLU A 58 -13.85 -9.65 14.01
C GLU A 58 -15.25 -9.00 14.12
N PRO A 59 -16.27 -9.71 14.66
CA PRO A 59 -17.62 -9.18 14.76
C PRO A 59 -17.71 -7.87 15.53
N THR A 60 -16.83 -7.65 16.50
CA THR A 60 -16.77 -6.42 17.31
C THR A 60 -16.54 -5.18 16.45
N TRP A 61 -15.74 -5.29 15.38
CA TRP A 61 -15.46 -4.17 14.47
C TRP A 61 -16.53 -4.07 13.39
N MET A 62 -16.94 -5.19 12.80
CA MET A 62 -17.99 -5.18 11.79
C MET A 62 -19.32 -4.62 12.33
N ASN A 63 -19.71 -5.01 13.55
CA ASN A 63 -20.95 -4.55 14.18
C ASN A 63 -20.94 -3.05 14.56
N ARG A 64 -19.78 -2.40 14.54
CA ARG A 64 -19.64 -0.96 14.81
C ARG A 64 -19.73 -0.12 13.53
N MET A 65 -19.59 -0.71 12.35
CA MET A 65 -19.59 0.00 11.08
C MET A 65 -20.99 0.50 10.72
N GLN A 66 -21.07 1.75 10.27
CA GLN A 66 -22.25 2.34 9.64
C GLN A 66 -22.14 2.28 8.11
N GLU A 67 -23.23 2.57 7.39
CA GLU A 67 -23.21 2.61 5.93
C GLU A 67 -22.20 3.64 5.41
N GLU A 68 -22.08 4.78 6.08
CA GLU A 68 -21.09 5.82 5.80
C GLU A 68 -19.66 5.28 5.89
N ASP A 69 -19.36 4.49 6.92
CA ASP A 69 -18.02 3.93 7.14
C ASP A 69 -17.66 2.91 6.05
N LEU A 70 -18.62 2.04 5.70
CA LEU A 70 -18.44 1.06 4.62
C LEU A 70 -18.20 1.73 3.27
N ARG A 71 -18.87 2.86 2.99
CA ARG A 71 -18.63 3.67 1.79
C ARG A 71 -17.29 4.39 1.81
N ALA A 72 -16.77 4.70 3.00
CA ALA A 72 -15.49 5.38 3.17
C ALA A 72 -14.28 4.43 3.21
N LEU A 73 -14.50 3.11 3.28
CA LEU A 73 -13.42 2.12 3.25
C LEU A 73 -12.56 2.28 2.00
N THR A 74 -11.27 2.46 2.22
CA THR A 74 -10.29 2.59 1.14
C THR A 74 -8.98 1.91 1.53
N PRO A 75 -8.37 1.13 0.63
CA PRO A 75 -7.06 0.54 0.85
C PRO A 75 -5.92 1.53 0.57
N LEU A 76 -6.20 2.82 0.37
CA LEU A 76 -5.21 3.81 -0.08
C LEU A 76 -4.49 4.54 1.07
N PHE A 77 -4.44 3.98 2.27
CA PHE A 77 -3.70 4.56 3.39
C PHE A 77 -2.25 4.03 3.43
N TYR A 78 -1.27 4.90 3.63
CA TYR A 78 0.16 4.54 3.63
C TYR A 78 0.92 5.02 4.87
N LEU A 79 0.26 5.74 5.79
CA LEU A 79 0.90 6.30 6.99
C LEU A 79 1.47 5.25 7.95
N HIS A 80 1.04 3.99 7.85
CA HIS A 80 1.56 2.89 8.66
C HIS A 80 2.88 2.31 8.13
N ILE A 81 3.37 2.81 6.99
CA ILE A 81 4.60 2.33 6.34
C ILE A 81 5.75 3.25 6.74
N ASN A 82 6.88 2.66 7.11
CA ASN A 82 8.10 3.40 7.40
C ASN A 82 9.02 3.40 6.16
N PRO A 83 9.20 4.55 5.46
CA PRO A 83 10.04 4.61 4.26
C PRO A 83 11.54 4.60 4.57
N TYR A 84 11.93 4.87 5.82
CA TYR A 84 13.35 4.92 6.25
C TYR A 84 13.81 3.64 6.96
N GLY A 85 12.95 2.62 7.03
CA GLY A 85 13.27 1.36 7.67
C GLY A 85 14.31 0.57 6.88
N ARG A 86 15.27 -0.06 7.56
CA ARG A 86 16.07 -1.12 6.93
C ARG A 86 15.23 -2.40 6.87
N PHE A 87 14.83 -2.81 5.68
CA PHE A 87 14.19 -4.10 5.47
C PHE A 87 15.25 -5.17 5.17
N ARG A 88 15.37 -6.16 6.07
CA ARG A 88 16.17 -7.36 5.79
C ARG A 88 15.26 -8.36 5.09
N LEU A 89 15.45 -8.53 3.78
CA LEU A 89 14.66 -9.48 3.00
C LEU A 89 14.93 -10.91 3.48
N ASN A 90 13.91 -11.53 4.06
CA ASN A 90 13.87 -12.95 4.34
C ASN A 90 12.73 -13.58 3.53
N MET A 91 13.06 -14.33 2.48
CA MET A 91 12.07 -14.96 1.60
C MET A 91 11.25 -16.07 2.29
N ASN A 92 11.68 -16.53 3.46
CA ASN A 92 10.95 -17.51 4.27
C ASN A 92 9.97 -16.85 5.25
N GLU A 93 10.08 -15.54 5.46
CA GLU A 93 9.19 -14.80 6.35
C GLU A 93 7.92 -14.42 5.60
N ARG A 94 6.76 -14.67 6.21
CA ARG A 94 5.45 -14.34 5.67
C ARG A 94 4.78 -13.31 6.57
N LEU A 95 4.05 -12.38 5.96
CA LEU A 95 3.21 -11.45 6.70
C LEU A 95 2.11 -12.23 7.42
N VAL A 96 1.97 -12.02 8.73
CA VAL A 96 0.96 -12.68 9.57
C VAL A 96 -0.38 -11.95 9.42
N ILE A 97 -0.98 -12.04 8.23
CA ILE A 97 -2.25 -11.36 7.92
C ILE A 97 -3.43 -12.32 8.08
N GLU A 98 -3.30 -13.57 7.66
CA GLU A 98 -4.32 -14.59 7.87
C GLU A 98 -4.11 -15.29 9.22
N ASN A 99 -5.06 -15.13 10.13
CA ASN A 99 -5.39 -16.22 11.04
C ASN A 99 -6.49 -16.99 10.33
N LEU A 100 -6.18 -18.13 9.72
CA LEU A 100 -7.21 -19.13 9.48
C LEU A 100 -7.73 -19.53 10.86
N ALA A 101 -8.87 -18.97 11.25
CA ALA A 101 -9.62 -19.46 12.38
C ALA A 101 -9.88 -20.96 12.15
N ALA A 102 -9.51 -21.77 13.15
CA ALA A 102 -9.73 -23.21 13.20
C ALA A 102 -11.22 -23.56 13.17
#